data_AF-K7FGK3-F1
#
_entry.id   AF-K7FGK3-F1
#
_cell.length_a   1.000
_cell.length_b   1.000
_cell.length_c   1.000
_cell.angle_alpha   90.00
_cell.angle_beta   90.00
_cell.angle_gamma   90.00
#
_symmetry.space_group_name_H-M   'P 1'
#
loop_
_entity.id
_entity.type
_entity.pdbx_description
1 polymer ?
#
loop_
_entity_poly.entity_id
_entity_poly.type
_entity_poly.pdbx_seq_one_letter_code
_entity_poly.pdbx_strand_id
1 'polypeptide(L)' 'MKGESGVPGTTGAIGAKNCQELLSKGHTLTGWYTIYPRDCHAMAVLCDMDTDGGGWIVSTTHE' A
#
# COMPACT_ATOMS: atom_id res chain seq x y z
N MET A 1 -14.64 25.28 -0.17
CA MET A 1 -13.82 25.26 1.08
C MET A 1 -12.97 24.01 1.03
N LYS A 2 -11.64 24.11 0.95
CA LYS A 2 -10.75 22.95 1.05
C LYS A 2 -9.57 23.34 1.93
N GLY A 3 -9.71 23.10 3.23
CA GLY A 3 -8.61 22.87 4.17
C GLY A 3 -8.72 21.41 4.61
N GLU A 4 -7.72 20.73 5.15
CA GLU A 4 -6.35 21.06 5.57
C GLU A 4 -5.41 20.04 4.86
N SER A 5 -4.09 19.93 5.00
CA SER A 5 -3.16 20.41 6.01
C SER A 5 -1.74 20.30 5.43
N GLY A 6 -0.86 21.22 5.80
CA GLY A 6 0.54 21.19 5.39
C GLY A 6 1.36 20.21 6.24
N VAL A 7 2.31 19.53 5.60
CA VAL A 7 3.63 19.25 6.19
C VAL A 7 4.67 19.25 5.05
N PRO A 8 5.73 20.07 5.10
CA PRO A 8 6.85 19.94 4.19
C PRO A 8 7.76 18.81 4.70
N GLY A 9 7.38 17.56 4.41
CA GLY A 9 8.15 16.37 4.79
C GLY A 9 8.97 15.85 3.61
N THR A 10 10.27 16.15 3.63
CA THR A 10 11.41 15.31 3.19
C THR A 10 11.18 14.31 2.04
N THR A 11 11.81 14.57 0.88
CA THR A 11 12.14 13.60 -0.19
C THR A 11 10.97 12.74 -0.72
N GLY A 12 10.45 13.13 -1.89
CA GLY A 12 9.43 12.47 -2.72
C GLY A 12 8.94 11.10 -2.26
N ALA A 13 7.69 11.05 -1.77
CA ALA A 13 7.02 9.85 -1.30
C ALA A 13 7.04 8.75 -2.38
N ILE A 14 8.00 7.83 -2.27
CA ILE A 14 7.93 6.55 -2.95
C ILE A 14 6.71 5.83 -2.36
N GLY A 15 5.82 5.32 -3.22
CA GLY A 15 4.56 4.68 -2.78
C GLY A 15 4.81 3.49 -1.85
N ALA A 16 3.75 2.97 -1.21
CA ALA A 16 3.89 1.88 -0.24
C ALA A 16 4.60 0.67 -0.85
N LYS A 17 5.56 0.08 -0.14
CA LYS A 17 6.40 -1.00 -0.67
C LYS A 17 5.72 -2.37 -0.65
N ASN A 18 4.74 -2.54 0.24
CA ASN A 18 4.02 -3.78 0.47
C ASN A 18 2.64 -3.51 1.11
N CYS A 19 1.84 -4.56 1.27
CA CYS A 19 0.51 -4.48 1.88
C CYS A 19 0.56 -4.10 3.37
N GLN A 20 1.63 -4.44 4.10
CA GLN A 20 1.80 -4.04 5.51
C GLN A 20 1.93 -2.52 5.68
N GLU A 21 2.67 -1.86 4.78
CA GLU A 21 2.79 -0.39 4.78
C GLU A 21 1.47 0.28 4.42
N LEU A 22 0.68 -0.32 3.52
CA LEU A 22 -0.67 0.16 3.20
C LEU A 22 -1.58 0.04 4.42
N LEU A 23 -1.57 -1.11 5.11
CA LEU A 23 -2.32 -1.32 6.34
C LEU A 23 -1.95 -0.29 7.42
N SER A 24 -0.65 -0.06 7.62
CA SER A 24 -0.13 0.92 8.59
C SER A 24 -0.54 2.37 8.25
N LYS A 25 -0.84 2.66 6.98
CA LYS A 25 -1.36 3.94 6.50
C LYS A 25 -2.90 4.05 6.58
N GLY A 26 -3.59 3.02 7.08
CA GLY A 26 -5.03 3.00 7.27
C GLY A 26 -5.82 2.37 6.12
N HIS A 27 -5.16 1.66 5.19
CA HIS A 27 -5.87 0.84 4.22
C HIS A 27 -6.27 -0.49 4.87
N THR A 28 -7.50 -0.57 5.36
CA THR A 28 -8.00 -1.72 6.13
C THR A 28 -8.93 -2.62 5.34
N LEU A 29 -9.18 -2.34 4.06
CA LEU A 29 -10.06 -3.15 3.23
C LEU A 29 -9.24 -4.06 2.32
N THR A 30 -9.61 -5.33 2.25
CA THR A 30 -9.06 -6.25 1.25
C THR A 30 -9.37 -5.75 -0.15
N GLY A 31 -8.37 -5.72 -1.03
CA GLY A 31 -8.53 -5.18 -2.37
C GLY A 31 -7.25 -5.07 -3.19
N TRP A 32 -7.38 -4.63 -4.44
CA TRP A 32 -6.25 -4.40 -5.32
C TRP A 32 -5.58 -3.06 -5.02
N TYR A 33 -4.28 -3.07 -4.81
CA TYR A 33 -3.47 -1.89 -4.54
C TYR A 33 -2.23 -1.84 -5.43
N THR A 34 -1.78 -0.62 -5.74
CA THR A 34 -0.47 -0.41 -6.35
C THR A 34 0.58 -0.26 -5.26
N ILE A 35 1.58 -1.14 -5.29
CA ILE A 35 2.77 -1.08 -4.44
C ILE A 35 4.03 -0.80 -5.27
N TYR A 36 5.09 -0.34 -4.59
CA TYR A 36 6.39 -0.02 -5.18
C TYR A 36 7.51 -0.78 -4.45
N PRO A 37 7.66 -2.11 -4.65
CA PRO A 37 8.60 -2.94 -3.89
C PRO A 37 10.07 -2.55 -4.14
N ARG A 38 10.34 -2.01 -5.33
CA ARG A 38 11.60 -1.37 -5.71
C ARG A 38 11.28 0.03 -6.20
N ASP A 39 12.19 0.97 -5.96
CA ASP A 39 12.03 2.35 -6.41
C ASP A 39 11.65 2.38 -7.90
N CYS A 40 10.59 3.12 -8.22
CA CYS A 40 10.01 3.28 -9.56
C CYS A 40 9.36 2.03 -10.21
N HIS A 41 9.26 0.87 -9.55
CA HIS A 41 8.56 -0.29 -10.08
C HIS A 41 7.17 -0.46 -9.46
N ALA A 42 6.14 0.04 -10.14
CA ALA A 42 4.75 -0.11 -9.74
C ALA A 42 4.23 -1.52 -10.07
N MET A 43 3.58 -2.17 -9.10
CA MET A 43 2.91 -3.46 -9.29
C MET A 43 1.53 -3.41 -8.64
N ALA A 44 0.51 -3.89 -9.34
CA ALA A 44 -0.81 -4.13 -8.76
C ALA A 44 -0.82 -5.49 -8.07
N VAL A 45 -1.20 -5.53 -6.80
CA VAL A 45 -1.34 -6.75 -6.00
C VAL A 45 -2.68 -6.77 -5.30
N LEU A 46 -3.21 -7.96 -5.04
CA LEU A 46 -4.33 -8.13 -4.12
C LEU A 46 -3.76 -8.16 -2.69
N CYS A 47 -4.12 -7.16 -1.88
CA CYS A 47 -3.80 -7.12 -0.46
C CYS A 47 -4.97 -7.69 0.33
N ASP A 48 -4.71 -8.68 1.15
CA ASP A 48 -5.61 -9.12 2.22
C ASP A 48 -5.28 -8.30 3.48
N MET A 49 -6.25 -7.49 3.90
CA MET A 49 -6.13 -6.60 5.07
C MET A 49 -6.91 -7.11 6.29
N ASP A 50 -7.59 -8.26 6.16
CA ASP A 50 -8.53 -8.75 7.16
C ASP A 50 -7.99 -10.00 7.88
N THR A 51 -7.37 -10.93 7.14
CA THR A 51 -6.93 -12.22 7.68
C THR A 51 -5.71 -12.08 8.59
N ASP A 52 -5.77 -12.66 9.79
CA ASP A 52 -4.66 -12.74 10.76
C ASP A 52 -3.93 -11.40 11.01
N GLY A 53 -4.69 -10.31 11.05
CA GLY A 53 -4.17 -8.96 11.27
C GLY A 53 -3.79 -8.19 10.01
N GLY A 54 -3.98 -8.78 8.81
CA GLY A 54 -3.87 -8.11 7.52
C GLY A 54 -2.45 -7.84 7.05
N GLY A 55 -2.33 -7.14 5.92
CA GLY A 55 -1.04 -6.75 5.34
C GLY A 55 -0.40 -7.81 4.45
N TRP A 56 -1.18 -8.80 4.01
CA TRP A 56 -0.71 -9.92 3.20
C TRP A 56 -0.87 -9.64 1.72
N ILE A 57 0.16 -9.99 0.93
CA ILE A 57 0.02 -10.10 -0.52
C ILE A 57 -0.56 -11.48 -0.81
N VAL A 58 -1.71 -11.54 -1.49
CA VAL A 58 -2.27 -12.80 -1.96
C VAL A 58 -1.44 -13.29 -3.13
N SER A 59 -0.91 -14.52 -3.04
CA SER A 59 -0.11 -15.12 -4.10
C SER A 59 -0.95 -15.28 -5.37
N THR A 60 -0.68 -14.48 -6.39
CA THR A 60 -1.19 -14.70 -7.75
C THR A 60 -0.30 -15.72 -8.44
N THR A 61 -0.29 -16.96 -7.96
CA THR A 61 0.43 -18.05 -8.63
C THR A 61 -0.29 -18.30 -9.95
N HIS A 62 0.33 -17.92 -11.07
CA HIS A 62 -0.01 -18.49 -12.37
C HIS A 62 0.65 -19.86 -12.40
N GLU A 63 -0.16 -20.91 -12.41
CA GLU A 63 0.28 -22.26 -12.79
C GLU A 63 0.70 -22.27 -14.26
#